data_AF-A0A1F3N7T2-F1
#
_entry.id   AF-A0A1F3N7T2-F1
#
_cell.length_a   1.000
_cell.length_b   1.000
_cell.length_c   1.000
_cell.angle_alpha   90.00
_cell.angle_beta   90.00
_cell.angle_gamma   90.00
#
_symmetry.space_group_name_H-M   'P 1'
#
loop_
_entity.id
_entity.type
_entity.pdbx_description
1 polymer ?
#
loop_
_entity_poly.entity_id
_entity_poly.type
_entity_poly.pdbx_seq_one_letter_code
_entity_poly.pdbx_strand_id
1 'polypeptide(L)'
;MPEILYQINPDRNVPWNNLPLLPVRKELYLTIEILEKLGDAKAALARLQGRSIVIPNQGLLINTISLQEAKISSAIENIFTTDDELYKAYSDQTNEINGASKEVLRYKEALWSGYNYLRNQDYFDIEYFIKVFQEIKQTKDEIRPDFLNTAIKQSGTGPTAGQVIYTPPKGQAIIKEKLDNLVTFLNDDENFKMDYLFKVAIAHYQFEAIHPFRDGNGRTGRVFNINYLTKKGLLDVPILFLSRYILDHKEDYYSGLSGVSQRGNWKDWLLFMLKAIEYTSMITFQKINEIVSAKDSILEFIKKDTRKVRSPEDLVNTLFTQPFTKVKHLVDSGIYSENTARDYLNRLCDLHVLEKKEIEGRHYYLNLELYRILSE
;
A
#
# COMPACT_ATOMS: atom_id res chain seq x y z
N MET A 1 18.75 35.39 19.03
CA MET A 1 17.53 34.54 19.01
C MET A 1 17.96 33.16 18.57
N PRO A 2 17.43 32.06 19.14
CA PRO A 2 17.71 30.73 18.62
C PRO A 2 17.30 30.65 17.15
N GLU A 3 18.10 29.96 16.35
CA GLU A 3 17.84 29.78 14.92
C GLU A 3 16.55 28.96 14.72
N ILE A 4 15.60 29.49 13.94
CA ILE A 4 14.36 28.75 13.64
C ILE A 4 14.70 27.67 12.61
N LEU A 5 14.72 26.41 13.07
CA LEU A 5 15.07 25.27 12.21
C LEU A 5 13.94 24.87 11.25
N TYR A 6 12.69 25.14 11.62
CA TYR A 6 11.51 24.83 10.83
C TYR A 6 10.41 25.84 11.10
N GLN A 7 9.82 26.40 10.04
CA GLN A 7 8.64 27.25 10.16
C GLN A 7 7.43 26.34 10.37
N ILE A 8 6.70 26.53 11.47
CA ILE A 8 5.47 25.80 11.79
C ILE A 8 4.24 26.47 11.16
N ASN A 9 3.13 25.75 11.10
CA ASN A 9 1.83 26.28 10.70
C ASN A 9 1.36 27.30 11.75
N PRO A 10 1.25 28.60 11.39
CA PRO A 10 0.91 29.64 12.36
C PRO A 10 -0.57 29.62 12.78
N ASP A 11 -1.46 29.11 11.92
CA ASP A 11 -2.89 29.00 12.21
C ASP A 11 -3.51 27.85 11.41
N ARG A 12 -3.96 26.81 12.11
CA ARG A 12 -4.58 25.63 11.53
C ARG A 12 -5.83 25.91 10.70
N ASN A 13 -6.47 27.08 10.83
CA ASN A 13 -7.66 27.45 10.09
C ASN A 13 -7.35 28.16 8.76
N VAL A 14 -6.12 28.66 8.58
CA VAL A 14 -5.71 29.44 7.40
C VAL A 14 -4.89 28.55 6.47
N PRO A 15 -5.07 28.64 5.12
CA PRO A 15 -4.23 27.91 4.18
C PRO A 15 -2.75 28.17 4.43
N TRP A 16 -1.99 27.12 4.69
CA TRP A 16 -0.56 27.24 4.98
C TRP A 16 0.27 27.36 3.69
N ASN A 17 0.06 28.43 2.93
CA ASN A 17 0.70 28.67 1.62
C ASN A 17 2.23 28.76 1.71
N ASN A 18 2.75 29.20 2.85
CA ASN A 18 4.19 29.24 3.15
C ASN A 18 4.69 27.91 3.75
N LEU A 19 4.06 26.78 3.43
CA LEU A 19 4.58 25.44 3.74
C LEU A 19 6.06 25.38 3.33
N PRO A 20 6.99 25.08 4.26
CA PRO A 20 8.41 25.02 3.95
C PRO A 20 8.73 24.06 2.80
N LEU A 21 9.62 24.49 1.91
CA LEU A 21 10.13 23.65 0.84
C LEU A 21 11.11 22.60 1.39
N LEU A 22 11.24 21.50 0.65
CA LEU A 22 12.29 20.51 0.86
C LEU A 22 13.61 21.01 0.24
N PRO A 23 14.77 20.61 0.80
CA PRO A 23 14.94 19.63 1.88
C PRO A 23 14.74 20.23 3.27
N VAL A 24 14.38 19.38 4.24
CA VAL A 24 14.38 19.76 5.65
C VAL A 24 15.81 19.82 6.19
N ARG A 25 16.02 20.67 7.20
CA ARG A 25 17.31 20.83 7.86
C ARG A 25 17.78 19.54 8.54
N LYS A 26 19.07 19.22 8.38
CA LYS A 26 19.71 18.00 8.90
C LYS A 26 19.57 17.86 10.41
N GLU A 27 19.61 18.97 11.13
CA GLU A 27 19.48 19.05 12.58
C GLU A 27 18.11 18.54 13.09
N LEU A 28 17.09 18.50 12.23
CA LEU A 28 15.75 18.02 12.57
C LEU A 28 15.63 16.49 12.51
N TYR A 29 16.56 15.78 11.85
CA TYR A 29 16.45 14.34 11.62
C TYR A 29 17.74 13.53 11.81
N LEU A 30 18.92 14.14 11.82
CA LEU A 30 20.19 13.43 12.06
C LEU A 30 20.51 13.34 13.56
N THR A 31 19.72 12.55 14.28
CA THR A 31 19.99 12.21 15.69
C THR A 31 20.45 10.76 15.81
N ILE A 32 21.17 10.42 16.88
CA ILE A 32 21.66 9.04 17.13
C ILE A 32 20.50 8.04 17.10
N GLU A 33 19.41 8.34 17.82
CA GLU A 33 18.22 7.50 17.90
C GLU A 33 17.59 7.22 16.54
N ILE A 34 17.50 8.25 15.67
CA ILE A 34 16.96 8.09 14.31
C ILE A 34 17.90 7.24 13.44
N LEU A 35 19.22 7.39 13.59
CA LEU A 35 20.20 6.60 12.85
C LEU A 35 20.21 5.12 13.29
N GLU A 36 20.05 4.84 14.58
CA GLU A 36 19.87 3.49 15.09
C GLU A 36 18.59 2.86 14.53
N LYS A 37 17.46 3.59 14.60
CA LYS A 37 16.19 3.16 14.02
C LYS A 37 16.27 2.93 12.51
N LEU A 38 17.02 3.76 11.80
CA LEU A 38 17.29 3.60 10.37
C LEU A 38 18.02 2.28 10.10
N GLY A 39 19.02 1.93 10.91
CA GLY A 39 19.74 0.67 10.81
C GLY A 39 18.80 -0.54 10.89
N ASP A 40 17.91 -0.56 11.89
CA ASP A 40 16.90 -1.62 12.05
C ASP A 40 15.99 -1.73 10.82
N ALA A 41 15.44 -0.60 10.38
CA ALA A 41 14.49 -0.55 9.27
C ALA A 41 15.12 -1.02 7.96
N LYS A 42 16.38 -0.62 7.70
CA LYS A 42 17.13 -1.09 6.52
C LYS A 42 17.40 -2.59 6.59
N ALA A 43 17.80 -3.11 7.74
CA ALA A 43 18.04 -4.54 7.90
C ALA A 43 16.77 -5.37 7.68
N ALA A 44 15.63 -4.92 8.20
CA ALA A 44 14.33 -5.56 7.99
C ALA A 44 13.91 -5.52 6.51
N LEU A 45 14.01 -4.36 5.87
CA LEU A 45 13.62 -4.20 4.46
C LEU A 45 14.51 -5.02 3.52
N ALA A 46 15.82 -5.06 3.77
CA ALA A 46 16.75 -5.89 3.00
C ALA A 46 16.48 -7.39 3.16
N ARG A 47 16.05 -7.86 4.35
CA ARG A 47 15.60 -9.26 4.54
C ARG A 47 14.37 -9.57 3.70
N LEU A 48 13.39 -8.65 3.66
CA LEU A 48 12.21 -8.79 2.82
C LEU A 48 12.61 -8.87 1.34
N GLN A 49 13.41 -7.92 0.85
CA GLN A 49 13.87 -7.89 -0.54
C GLN A 49 14.62 -9.18 -0.92
N GLY A 50 15.57 -9.62 -0.08
CA GLY A 50 16.33 -10.85 -0.34
C GLY A 50 15.43 -12.08 -0.45
N ARG A 51 14.29 -12.10 0.25
CA ARG A 51 13.33 -13.21 0.18
C ARG A 51 12.45 -13.15 -1.06
N SER A 52 12.09 -11.97 -1.55
CA SER A 52 11.18 -11.83 -2.71
C SER A 52 11.78 -12.33 -4.03
N ILE A 53 13.11 -12.28 -4.17
CA ILE A 53 13.82 -12.72 -5.39
C ILE A 53 13.71 -14.23 -5.58
N VAL A 54 13.67 -15.01 -4.50
CA VAL A 54 13.77 -16.47 -4.53
C VAL A 54 12.45 -17.15 -4.90
N ILE A 55 11.36 -16.39 -5.01
CA ILE A 55 10.02 -16.97 -5.14
C ILE A 55 9.68 -17.22 -6.61
N PRO A 56 9.53 -18.49 -7.05
CA PRO A 56 9.43 -18.84 -8.47
C PRO A 56 8.23 -18.23 -9.21
N ASN A 57 7.21 -17.81 -8.46
CA ASN A 57 6.04 -17.12 -8.99
C ASN A 57 5.81 -15.84 -8.19
N GLN A 58 6.54 -14.76 -8.51
CA GLN A 58 6.35 -13.48 -7.85
C GLN A 58 4.90 -12.98 -7.98
N GLY A 59 4.21 -13.33 -9.08
CA GLY A 59 2.79 -13.02 -9.31
C GLY A 59 1.85 -13.44 -8.18
N LEU A 60 2.20 -14.50 -7.45
CA LEU A 60 1.53 -14.93 -6.22
C LEU A 60 1.54 -13.85 -5.14
N LEU A 61 2.74 -13.41 -4.75
CA LEU A 61 2.94 -12.44 -3.69
C LEU A 61 2.37 -11.08 -4.08
N ILE A 62 2.61 -10.71 -5.34
CA ILE A 62 2.11 -9.52 -5.99
C ILE A 62 0.59 -9.41 -5.83
N ASN A 63 -0.15 -10.45 -6.16
CA ASN A 63 -1.61 -10.37 -6.08
C ASN A 63 -2.11 -10.36 -4.64
N THR A 64 -1.50 -11.18 -3.79
CA THR A 64 -2.00 -11.45 -2.46
C THR A 64 -1.66 -10.33 -1.48
N ILE A 65 -0.38 -9.95 -1.42
CA ILE A 65 0.10 -8.93 -0.47
C ILE A 65 -0.37 -7.54 -0.89
N SER A 66 -0.35 -7.20 -2.18
CA SER A 66 -0.85 -5.90 -2.64
C SER A 66 -2.36 -5.73 -2.43
N LEU A 67 -3.13 -6.82 -2.45
CA LEU A 67 -4.56 -6.76 -2.13
C LEU A 67 -4.80 -6.51 -0.63
N GLN A 68 -4.00 -7.12 0.24
CA GLN A 68 -4.06 -6.85 1.68
C GLN A 68 -3.66 -5.40 1.99
N GLU A 69 -2.57 -4.91 1.40
CA GLU A 69 -2.19 -3.49 1.48
C GLU A 69 -3.33 -2.59 1.01
N ALA A 70 -3.97 -2.89 -0.12
CA ALA A 70 -5.09 -2.11 -0.64
C ALA A 70 -6.27 -2.05 0.33
N LYS A 71 -6.65 -3.19 0.93
CA LYS A 71 -7.76 -3.30 1.88
C LYS A 71 -7.49 -2.44 3.12
N ILE A 72 -6.31 -2.60 3.71
CA ILE A 72 -5.93 -1.89 4.93
C ILE A 72 -5.74 -0.40 4.68
N SER A 73 -5.06 -0.04 3.59
CA SER A 73 -4.87 1.36 3.19
C SER A 73 -6.20 2.08 2.99
N SER A 74 -7.20 1.38 2.47
CA SER A 74 -8.57 1.91 2.31
C SER A 74 -9.31 2.01 3.65
N ALA A 75 -9.12 1.06 4.57
CA ALA A 75 -9.71 1.09 5.90
C ALA A 75 -9.24 2.30 6.74
N ILE A 76 -8.00 2.79 6.51
CA ILE A 76 -7.52 4.04 7.13
C ILE A 76 -8.45 5.21 6.76
N GLU A 77 -8.95 5.26 5.52
CA GLU A 77 -9.90 6.27 5.03
C GLU A 77 -11.38 5.93 5.33
N ASN A 78 -11.63 4.97 6.23
CA ASN A 78 -12.95 4.45 6.58
C ASN A 78 -13.71 3.80 5.40
N ILE A 79 -12.98 3.28 4.41
CA ILE A 79 -13.54 2.47 3.32
C ILE A 79 -13.37 1.00 3.72
N PHE A 80 -14.46 0.39 4.18
CA PHE A 80 -14.48 -0.98 4.68
C PHE A 80 -15.11 -1.93 3.67
N THR A 81 -14.52 -3.11 3.53
CA THR A 81 -15.09 -4.24 2.79
C THR A 81 -14.71 -5.54 3.50
N THR A 82 -15.54 -6.57 3.33
CA THR A 82 -15.22 -7.91 3.83
C THR A 82 -14.25 -8.63 2.88
N ASP A 83 -13.56 -9.67 3.38
CA ASP A 83 -12.73 -10.50 2.50
C ASP A 83 -13.56 -11.16 1.41
N ASP A 84 -14.73 -11.70 1.76
CA ASP A 84 -15.66 -12.34 0.81
C ASP A 84 -16.06 -11.39 -0.32
N GLU A 85 -16.47 -10.15 0.01
CA GLU A 85 -16.81 -9.12 -0.98
C GLU A 85 -15.63 -8.73 -1.87
N LEU A 86 -14.44 -8.57 -1.27
CA LEU A 86 -13.23 -8.17 -1.98
C LEU A 86 -12.77 -9.25 -2.96
N TYR A 87 -12.70 -10.50 -2.52
CA TYR A 87 -12.30 -11.62 -3.35
C TYR A 87 -13.35 -11.96 -4.42
N LYS A 88 -14.64 -11.79 -4.12
CA LYS A 88 -15.72 -11.84 -5.11
C LYS A 88 -15.50 -10.79 -6.20
N ALA A 89 -15.34 -9.52 -5.82
CA ALA A 89 -15.13 -8.42 -6.75
C ALA A 89 -13.88 -8.65 -7.63
N TYR A 90 -12.82 -9.19 -7.04
CA TYR A 90 -11.59 -9.52 -7.75
C TYR A 90 -11.76 -10.67 -8.75
N SER A 91 -12.46 -11.75 -8.35
CA SER A 91 -12.68 -12.94 -9.18
C SER A 91 -13.66 -12.71 -10.31
N ASP A 92 -14.67 -11.86 -10.10
CA ASP A 92 -15.80 -11.74 -11.02
C ASP A 92 -15.60 -10.75 -12.16
N GLN A 93 -14.62 -9.84 -12.06
CA GLN A 93 -14.36 -8.78 -13.05
C GLN A 93 -15.65 -8.03 -13.49
N THR A 94 -16.71 -8.04 -12.69
CA THR A 94 -18.03 -7.53 -13.09
C THR A 94 -18.09 -6.01 -12.96
N ASN A 95 -18.50 -5.35 -14.04
CA ASN A 95 -18.73 -3.90 -14.10
C ASN A 95 -19.86 -3.41 -13.17
N GLU A 96 -20.68 -4.28 -12.59
CA GLU A 96 -21.90 -3.90 -11.85
C GLU A 96 -21.72 -3.63 -10.35
N ILE A 97 -20.60 -4.02 -9.72
CA ILE A 97 -20.43 -3.85 -8.27
C ILE A 97 -19.95 -2.42 -7.95
N ASN A 98 -20.84 -1.44 -7.82
CA ASN A 98 -20.45 -0.14 -7.25
C ASN A 98 -20.35 -0.28 -5.72
N GLY A 99 -19.21 0.10 -5.11
CA GLY A 99 -19.03 -0.02 -3.66
C GLY A 99 -17.57 -0.02 -3.19
N ALA A 100 -17.39 -0.17 -1.88
CA ALA A 100 -16.09 -0.12 -1.21
C ALA A 100 -15.08 -1.13 -1.77
N SER A 101 -15.51 -2.35 -2.12
CA SER A 101 -14.63 -3.40 -2.67
C SER A 101 -13.97 -2.98 -3.98
N LYS A 102 -14.68 -2.29 -4.88
CA LYS A 102 -14.07 -1.77 -6.12
C LYS A 102 -13.07 -0.65 -5.82
N GLU A 103 -13.35 0.20 -4.84
CA GLU A 103 -12.41 1.25 -4.44
C GLU A 103 -11.11 0.67 -3.86
N VAL A 104 -11.21 -0.46 -3.12
CA VAL A 104 -10.03 -1.24 -2.72
C VAL A 104 -9.29 -1.82 -3.94
N LEU A 105 -9.99 -2.42 -4.90
CA LEU A 105 -9.32 -2.97 -6.09
C LEU A 105 -8.63 -1.90 -6.93
N ARG A 106 -9.23 -0.72 -7.06
CA ARG A 106 -8.61 0.44 -7.74
C ARG A 106 -7.34 0.91 -7.05
N TYR A 107 -7.25 0.81 -5.73
CA TYR A 107 -6.00 1.06 -5.02
C TYR A 107 -4.91 0.08 -5.45
N LYS A 108 -5.23 -1.21 -5.49
CA LYS A 108 -4.31 -2.25 -5.96
C LYS A 108 -3.85 -1.96 -7.40
N GLU A 109 -4.80 -1.63 -8.29
CA GLU A 109 -4.51 -1.26 -9.68
C GLU A 109 -3.57 -0.04 -9.75
N ALA A 110 -3.87 1.03 -9.01
CA ALA A 110 -3.04 2.23 -8.95
C ALA A 110 -1.63 1.99 -8.40
N LEU A 111 -1.47 1.07 -7.44
CA LEU A 111 -0.15 0.64 -6.97
C LEU A 111 0.67 0.05 -8.13
N TRP A 112 0.08 -0.85 -8.91
CA TRP A 112 0.72 -1.47 -10.07
C TRP A 112 0.95 -0.51 -11.23
N SER A 113 -0.04 0.31 -11.57
CA SER A 113 0.06 1.31 -12.62
C SER A 113 1.14 2.34 -12.29
N GLY A 114 1.23 2.78 -11.02
CA GLY A 114 2.31 3.65 -10.56
C GLY A 114 3.70 2.98 -10.60
N TYR A 115 3.81 1.72 -10.18
CA TYR A 115 5.06 0.96 -10.30
C TYR A 115 5.51 0.85 -11.77
N ASN A 116 4.59 0.49 -12.67
CA ASN A 116 4.87 0.38 -14.10
C ASN A 116 5.20 1.75 -14.73
N TYR A 117 4.54 2.82 -14.29
CA TYR A 117 4.85 4.18 -14.72
C TYR A 117 6.32 4.52 -14.47
N LEU A 118 6.81 4.29 -13.25
CA LEU A 118 8.20 4.58 -12.84
C LEU A 118 9.22 3.54 -13.35
N ARG A 119 8.76 2.38 -13.80
CA ARG A 119 9.62 1.44 -14.52
C ARG A 119 9.90 1.91 -15.94
N ASN A 120 8.91 2.54 -16.57
CA ASN A 120 9.01 3.05 -17.94
C ASN A 120 9.58 4.49 -17.99
N GLN A 121 9.41 5.26 -16.92
CA GLN A 121 9.94 6.61 -16.73
C GLN A 121 11.00 6.58 -15.64
N ASP A 122 12.19 7.10 -15.88
CA ASP A 122 13.27 7.04 -14.89
C ASP A 122 13.16 8.05 -13.73
N TYR A 123 12.08 8.81 -13.67
CA TYR A 123 11.90 9.89 -12.71
C TYR A 123 10.44 10.00 -12.23
N PHE A 124 10.26 10.63 -11.07
CA PHE A 124 8.96 11.10 -10.57
C PHE A 124 8.60 12.44 -11.20
N ASP A 125 7.34 12.59 -11.58
CA ASP A 125 6.76 13.86 -12.01
C ASP A 125 5.40 14.08 -11.34
N ILE A 126 4.80 15.25 -11.58
CA ILE A 126 3.46 15.56 -11.07
C ILE A 126 2.40 14.62 -11.68
N GLU A 127 2.61 14.24 -12.94
CA GLU A 127 1.72 13.36 -13.70
C GLU A 127 1.57 11.98 -13.05
N TYR A 128 2.65 11.42 -12.48
CA TYR A 128 2.59 10.21 -11.67
C TYR A 128 1.54 10.30 -10.57
N PHE A 129 1.56 11.37 -9.77
CA PHE A 129 0.62 11.55 -8.66
C PHE A 129 -0.80 11.72 -9.16
N ILE A 130 -0.99 12.46 -10.25
CA ILE A 130 -2.31 12.65 -10.89
C ILE A 130 -2.86 11.29 -11.36
N LYS A 131 -2.07 10.49 -12.07
CA LYS A 131 -2.49 9.18 -12.59
C LYS A 131 -2.87 8.22 -11.48
N VAL A 132 -2.04 8.11 -10.44
CA VAL A 132 -2.33 7.26 -9.28
C VAL A 132 -3.64 7.70 -8.61
N PHE A 133 -3.83 9.01 -8.40
CA PHE A 133 -5.08 9.55 -7.85
C PHE A 133 -6.30 9.25 -8.74
N GLN A 134 -6.19 9.50 -10.04
CA GLN A 134 -7.26 9.30 -11.01
C GLN A 134 -7.67 7.83 -11.09
N GLU A 135 -6.72 6.90 -10.98
CA GLU A 135 -6.98 5.46 -10.98
C GLU A 135 -7.71 5.01 -9.71
N ILE A 136 -7.25 5.45 -8.54
CA ILE A 136 -7.89 5.18 -7.24
C ILE A 136 -9.34 5.68 -7.24
N LYS A 137 -9.56 6.93 -7.68
CA LYS A 137 -10.87 7.58 -7.61
C LYS A 137 -11.76 7.36 -8.85
N GLN A 138 -11.22 6.78 -9.93
CA GLN A 138 -11.86 6.70 -11.26
C GLN A 138 -12.46 8.04 -11.67
N THR A 139 -11.60 9.05 -11.71
CA THR A 139 -11.97 10.43 -12.07
C THR A 139 -11.00 10.98 -13.10
N LYS A 140 -11.38 12.09 -13.73
CA LYS A 140 -10.51 12.93 -14.56
C LYS A 140 -10.09 14.22 -13.86
N ASP A 141 -10.47 14.37 -12.58
CA ASP A 141 -9.99 15.49 -11.77
C ASP A 141 -8.45 15.43 -11.69
N GLU A 142 -7.84 16.59 -11.49
CA GLU A 142 -6.40 16.74 -11.30
C GLU A 142 -6.15 17.49 -9.97
N ILE A 143 -5.19 18.40 -9.93
CA ILE A 143 -4.96 19.31 -8.80
C ILE A 143 -6.25 20.11 -8.52
N ARG A 144 -6.64 20.15 -7.24
CA ARG A 144 -7.88 20.83 -6.83
C ARG A 144 -7.89 22.31 -7.27
N PRO A 145 -9.04 22.84 -7.70
CA PRO A 145 -9.14 24.19 -8.24
C PRO A 145 -9.06 25.26 -7.16
N ASP A 146 -8.68 26.48 -7.55
CA ASP A 146 -8.45 27.64 -6.68
C ASP A 146 -9.64 28.02 -5.80
N PHE A 147 -10.85 27.80 -6.29
CA PHE A 147 -12.06 28.15 -5.53
C PHE A 147 -12.34 27.19 -4.37
N LEU A 148 -11.70 26.01 -4.32
CA LEU A 148 -11.95 25.03 -3.28
C LEU A 148 -11.25 25.42 -1.97
N ASN A 149 -12.04 25.52 -0.90
CA ASN A 149 -11.53 25.63 0.46
C ASN A 149 -11.46 24.23 1.07
N THR A 150 -10.25 23.75 1.33
CA THR A 150 -10.01 22.45 1.95
C THR A 150 -9.56 22.66 3.39
N ALA A 151 -10.17 21.95 4.34
CA ALA A 151 -9.73 21.91 5.72
C ALA A 151 -9.87 20.47 6.22
N ILE A 152 -8.79 19.93 6.78
CA ILE A 152 -8.77 18.63 7.42
C ILE A 152 -9.32 18.81 8.83
N LYS A 153 -10.30 18.00 9.18
CA LYS A 153 -11.02 18.09 10.45
C LYS A 153 -10.85 16.82 11.27
N GLN A 154 -10.84 16.97 12.59
CA GLN A 154 -10.83 15.86 13.52
C GLN A 154 -12.09 15.00 13.30
N SER A 155 -11.90 13.72 13.03
CA SER A 155 -12.98 12.74 12.96
C SER A 155 -13.38 12.26 14.37
N GLY A 156 -14.57 11.67 14.51
CA GLY A 156 -15.06 11.09 15.78
C GLY A 156 -16.30 11.80 16.34
N THR A 157 -16.64 11.49 17.60
CA THR A 157 -17.89 11.94 18.27
C THR A 157 -17.66 12.73 19.56
N GLY A 158 -16.42 13.12 19.86
CA GLY A 158 -16.05 13.88 21.07
C GLY A 158 -16.19 15.40 20.93
N PRO A 159 -15.88 16.17 21.99
CA PRO A 159 -15.98 17.64 21.99
C PRO A 159 -15.11 18.35 20.94
N THR A 160 -14.06 17.67 20.47
CA THR A 160 -13.14 18.17 19.43
C THR A 160 -13.51 17.70 18.02
N ALA A 161 -14.55 16.86 17.87
CA ALA A 161 -15.00 16.38 16.57
C ALA A 161 -15.39 17.56 15.67
N GLY A 162 -14.97 17.51 14.40
CA GLY A 162 -15.21 18.56 13.43
C GLY A 162 -14.33 19.80 13.57
N GLN A 163 -13.48 19.90 14.59
CA GLN A 163 -12.48 20.98 14.68
C GLN A 163 -11.47 20.85 13.54
N VAL A 164 -11.09 21.98 12.96
CA VAL A 164 -10.02 22.03 11.94
C VAL A 164 -8.70 21.68 12.62
N ILE A 165 -8.02 20.67 12.10
CA ILE A 165 -6.68 20.27 12.55
C ILE A 165 -5.59 20.82 11.63
N TYR A 166 -5.93 21.08 10.37
CA TYR A 166 -5.00 21.57 9.36
C TYR A 166 -5.74 22.13 8.13
N THR A 167 -5.29 23.26 7.60
CA THR A 167 -5.76 23.81 6.32
C THR A 167 -4.59 23.82 5.33
N PRO A 168 -4.58 22.95 4.31
CA PRO A 168 -3.48 22.84 3.35
C PRO A 168 -3.29 24.11 2.50
N PRO A 169 -2.15 24.26 1.80
CA PRO A 169 -1.93 25.34 0.84
C PRO A 169 -3.10 25.51 -0.13
N LYS A 170 -3.38 26.72 -0.60
CA LYS A 170 -4.48 27.00 -1.52
C LYS A 170 -3.97 27.76 -2.75
N GLY A 171 -4.48 27.38 -3.92
CA GLY A 171 -4.14 27.95 -5.22
C GLY A 171 -3.27 26.98 -6.02
N GLN A 172 -3.70 26.68 -7.25
CA GLN A 172 -3.07 25.71 -8.13
C GLN A 172 -1.60 26.05 -8.39
N ALA A 173 -1.27 27.34 -8.57
CA ALA A 173 0.12 27.76 -8.75
C ALA A 173 1.00 27.40 -7.54
N ILE A 174 0.50 27.63 -6.32
CA ILE A 174 1.23 27.31 -5.07
C ILE A 174 1.33 25.79 -4.90
N ILE A 175 0.24 25.07 -5.10
CA ILE A 175 0.23 23.60 -5.01
C ILE A 175 1.22 23.00 -6.01
N LYS A 176 1.21 23.49 -7.26
CA LYS A 176 2.13 23.05 -8.30
C LYS A 176 3.58 23.34 -7.94
N GLU A 177 3.90 24.54 -7.45
CA GLU A 177 5.25 24.89 -6.96
C GLU A 177 5.73 23.91 -5.86
N LYS A 178 4.86 23.59 -4.89
CA LYS A 178 5.22 22.64 -3.82
C LYS A 178 5.38 21.21 -4.35
N LEU A 179 4.57 20.78 -5.32
CA LEU A 179 4.72 19.49 -5.97
C LEU A 179 5.98 19.43 -6.84
N ASP A 180 6.32 20.51 -7.55
CA ASP A 180 7.56 20.63 -8.34
C ASP A 180 8.79 20.49 -7.43
N ASN A 181 8.78 21.14 -6.26
CA ASN A 181 9.82 20.96 -5.25
C ASN A 181 9.87 19.52 -4.70
N LEU A 182 8.71 18.89 -4.45
CA LEU A 182 8.63 17.50 -4.01
C LEU A 182 9.24 16.53 -5.04
N VAL A 183 8.87 16.64 -6.32
CA VAL A 183 9.41 15.75 -7.36
C VAL A 183 10.91 16.01 -7.58
N THR A 184 11.35 17.27 -7.51
CA THR A 184 12.77 17.61 -7.55
C THR A 184 13.52 16.93 -6.41
N PHE A 185 12.98 17.00 -5.18
CA PHE A 185 13.57 16.34 -4.01
C PHE A 185 13.66 14.81 -4.16
N LEU A 186 12.65 14.18 -4.75
CA LEU A 186 12.61 12.72 -4.96
C LEU A 186 13.64 12.23 -6.00
N ASN A 187 13.87 13.03 -7.04
CA ASN A 187 14.73 12.66 -8.16
C ASN A 187 16.21 13.01 -7.94
N ASP A 188 16.50 14.09 -7.23
CA ASP A 188 17.87 14.60 -7.09
C ASP A 188 18.59 13.98 -5.87
N ASP A 189 19.28 12.86 -6.12
CA ASP A 189 20.05 12.15 -5.10
C ASP A 189 21.47 12.72 -4.91
N GLU A 190 21.93 13.57 -5.83
CA GLU A 190 23.24 14.22 -5.77
C GLU A 190 23.21 15.41 -4.82
N ASN A 191 22.27 16.34 -5.03
CA ASN A 191 22.12 17.53 -4.20
C ASN A 191 21.39 17.24 -2.88
N PHE A 192 20.48 16.26 -2.86
CA PHE A 192 19.80 15.81 -1.64
C PHE A 192 20.29 14.43 -1.20
N LYS A 193 21.60 14.31 -1.00
CA LYS A 193 22.25 13.07 -0.54
C LYS A 193 21.78 12.69 0.87
N MET A 194 20.89 11.71 0.94
CA MET A 194 20.34 11.15 2.18
C MET A 194 19.86 9.71 1.96
N ASP A 195 19.63 8.99 3.05
CA ASP A 195 19.06 7.65 2.95
C ASP A 195 17.62 7.69 2.40
N TYR A 196 17.29 6.75 1.51
CA TYR A 196 15.97 6.70 0.87
C TYR A 196 14.82 6.47 1.86
N LEU A 197 15.05 5.85 3.01
CA LEU A 197 14.01 5.71 4.04
C LEU A 197 13.70 7.04 4.74
N PHE A 198 14.70 7.90 4.93
CA PHE A 198 14.46 9.28 5.37
C PHE A 198 13.75 10.08 4.28
N LYS A 199 14.20 9.92 3.03
CA LYS A 199 13.66 10.67 1.88
C LYS A 199 12.17 10.38 1.71
N VAL A 200 11.76 9.11 1.74
CA VAL A 200 10.35 8.72 1.63
C VAL A 200 9.51 9.20 2.83
N ALA A 201 10.03 9.12 4.05
CA ALA A 201 9.31 9.58 5.24
C ALA A 201 9.04 11.10 5.18
N ILE A 202 10.05 11.88 4.77
CA ILE A 202 9.92 13.34 4.62
C ILE A 202 8.99 13.70 3.46
N ALA A 203 9.16 13.04 2.32
CA ALA A 203 8.32 13.25 1.14
C ALA A 203 6.85 12.89 1.40
N HIS A 204 6.59 11.82 2.16
CA HIS A 204 5.24 11.41 2.54
C HIS A 204 4.53 12.50 3.34
N TYR A 205 5.17 13.03 4.38
CA TYR A 205 4.63 14.19 5.10
C TYR A 205 4.38 15.37 4.16
N GLN A 206 5.34 15.70 3.29
CA GLN A 206 5.22 16.85 2.40
C GLN A 206 4.02 16.70 1.46
N PHE A 207 3.82 15.52 0.87
CA PHE A 207 2.68 15.23 0.01
C PHE A 207 1.34 15.36 0.76
N GLU A 208 1.25 14.78 1.96
CA GLU A 208 0.04 14.88 2.81
C GLU A 208 -0.25 16.33 3.22
N ALA A 209 0.79 17.12 3.50
CA ALA A 209 0.68 18.55 3.85
C ALA A 209 0.26 19.41 2.65
N ILE A 210 0.78 19.14 1.44
CA ILE A 210 0.34 19.82 0.22
C ILE A 210 -1.14 19.53 -0.05
N HIS A 211 -1.56 18.28 0.15
CA HIS A 211 -2.92 17.81 -0.04
C HIS A 211 -3.51 18.25 -1.40
N PRO A 212 -2.89 17.83 -2.53
CA PRO A 212 -3.13 18.43 -3.83
C PRO A 212 -4.49 18.10 -4.46
N PHE A 213 -5.12 17.02 -4.04
CA PHE A 213 -6.36 16.52 -4.64
C PHE A 213 -7.59 16.80 -3.75
N ARG A 214 -8.79 16.71 -4.34
CA ARG A 214 -10.05 16.90 -3.60
C ARG A 214 -10.33 15.81 -2.55
N ASP A 215 -9.89 14.60 -2.86
CA ASP A 215 -10.01 13.39 -2.04
C ASP A 215 -8.89 12.41 -2.48
N GLY A 216 -8.67 11.32 -1.76
CA GLY A 216 -7.74 10.26 -2.15
C GLY A 216 -6.27 10.54 -1.82
N ASN A 217 -5.94 11.72 -1.27
CA ASN A 217 -4.57 12.10 -0.92
C ASN A 217 -3.87 11.03 -0.06
N GLY A 218 -4.46 10.63 1.06
CA GLY A 218 -3.89 9.62 1.95
C GLY A 218 -3.50 8.32 1.23
N ARG A 219 -4.38 7.84 0.35
CA ARG A 219 -4.16 6.61 -0.41
C ARG A 219 -3.09 6.79 -1.49
N THR A 220 -3.12 7.90 -2.23
CA THR A 220 -2.09 8.24 -3.21
C THR A 220 -0.71 8.36 -2.55
N GLY A 221 -0.62 9.00 -1.37
CA GLY A 221 0.63 9.12 -0.60
C GLY A 221 1.18 7.76 -0.18
N ARG A 222 0.32 6.85 0.28
CA ARG A 222 0.74 5.48 0.66
C ARG A 222 1.17 4.64 -0.54
N VAL A 223 0.50 4.76 -1.71
CA VAL A 223 0.97 4.15 -2.97
C VAL A 223 2.34 4.70 -3.35
N PHE A 224 2.49 6.02 -3.30
CA PHE A 224 3.75 6.71 -3.58
C PHE A 224 4.91 6.17 -2.73
N ASN A 225 4.72 5.93 -1.43
CA ASN A 225 5.77 5.41 -0.57
C ASN A 225 6.33 4.07 -1.07
N ILE A 226 5.46 3.12 -1.38
CA ILE A 226 5.85 1.77 -1.82
C ILE A 226 6.52 1.84 -3.19
N ASN A 227 5.95 2.61 -4.11
CA ASN A 227 6.50 2.79 -5.45
C ASN A 227 7.87 3.48 -5.44
N TYR A 228 8.08 4.45 -4.55
CA TYR A 228 9.38 5.10 -4.36
C TYR A 228 10.44 4.12 -3.86
N LEU A 229 10.14 3.35 -2.80
CA LEU A 229 11.07 2.34 -2.28
C LEU A 229 11.42 1.28 -3.32
N THR A 230 10.44 0.89 -4.14
CA THR A 230 10.66 -0.07 -5.23
C THR A 230 11.50 0.56 -6.36
N LYS A 231 11.20 1.79 -6.79
CA LYS A 231 11.97 2.50 -7.82
C LYS A 231 13.44 2.71 -7.43
N LYS A 232 13.71 2.99 -6.14
CA LYS A 232 15.07 3.13 -5.62
C LYS A 232 15.80 1.79 -5.38
N GLY A 233 15.15 0.66 -5.70
CA GLY A 233 15.76 -0.67 -5.63
C GLY A 233 15.91 -1.23 -4.22
N LEU A 234 15.19 -0.70 -3.23
CA LEU A 234 15.12 -1.31 -1.89
C LEU A 234 14.12 -2.47 -1.85
N LEU A 235 13.27 -2.58 -2.86
CA LEU A 235 12.36 -3.68 -3.13
C LEU A 235 12.36 -3.92 -4.64
N ASP A 236 12.22 -5.17 -5.07
CA ASP A 236 12.13 -5.49 -6.51
C ASP A 236 10.69 -5.39 -7.04
N VAL A 237 9.72 -5.52 -6.13
CA VAL A 237 8.28 -5.46 -6.39
C VAL A 237 7.57 -4.75 -5.24
N PRO A 238 6.42 -4.09 -5.47
CA PRO A 238 5.68 -3.33 -4.45
C PRO A 238 4.90 -4.25 -3.48
N ILE A 239 5.64 -4.96 -2.64
CA ILE A 239 5.11 -5.96 -1.69
C ILE A 239 5.17 -5.51 -0.23
N LEU A 240 5.55 -4.26 0.07
CA LEU A 240 5.61 -3.79 1.44
C LEU A 240 4.20 -3.51 1.98
N PHE A 241 3.81 -4.22 3.04
CA PHE A 241 2.51 -4.06 3.70
C PHE A 241 2.48 -2.88 4.69
N LEU A 242 2.90 -1.69 4.23
CA LEU A 242 3.16 -0.52 5.08
C LEU A 242 1.90 -0.07 5.86
N SER A 243 0.72 -0.16 5.24
CA SER A 243 -0.50 0.36 5.85
C SER A 243 -0.93 -0.42 7.09
N ARG A 244 -0.46 -1.66 7.32
CA ARG A 244 -0.83 -2.43 8.51
C ARG A 244 -0.43 -1.71 9.79
N TYR A 245 0.82 -1.27 9.89
CA TYR A 245 1.27 -0.54 11.07
C TYR A 245 0.56 0.80 11.23
N ILE A 246 0.30 1.49 10.11
CA ILE A 246 -0.41 2.77 10.11
C ILE A 246 -1.85 2.60 10.61
N LEU A 247 -2.56 1.55 10.21
CA LEU A 247 -3.91 1.27 10.68
C LEU A 247 -3.91 0.94 12.18
N ASP A 248 -3.01 0.05 12.61
CA ASP A 248 -2.90 -0.38 14.01
C ASP A 248 -2.52 0.80 14.94
N HIS A 249 -1.85 1.82 14.41
CA HIS A 249 -1.41 3.03 15.13
C HIS A 249 -1.96 4.31 14.48
N LYS A 250 -3.23 4.29 14.04
CA LYS A 250 -3.86 5.37 13.27
C LYS A 250 -3.81 6.73 13.98
N GLU A 251 -3.98 6.75 15.31
CA GLU A 251 -3.91 7.97 16.11
C GLU A 251 -2.49 8.57 16.13
N ASP A 252 -1.47 7.73 16.30
CA ASP A 252 -0.06 8.14 16.30
C ASP A 252 0.37 8.67 14.92
N TYR A 253 -0.12 8.04 13.84
CA TYR A 253 0.14 8.51 12.47
C TYR A 253 -0.34 9.95 12.24
N TYR A 254 -1.60 10.26 12.58
CA TYR A 254 -2.13 11.62 12.44
C TYR A 254 -1.53 12.59 13.47
N SER A 255 -1.17 12.09 14.66
CA SER A 255 -0.46 12.88 15.68
C SER A 255 0.96 13.25 15.21
N GLY A 256 1.64 12.37 14.49
CA GLY A 256 2.92 12.63 13.84
C GLY A 256 2.82 13.71 12.77
N LEU A 257 1.88 13.58 11.82
CA LEU A 257 1.62 14.59 10.79
C LEU A 257 1.30 15.97 11.39
N SER A 258 0.39 16.02 12.35
CA SER A 258 0.04 17.28 13.03
C SER A 258 1.19 17.81 13.89
N GLY A 259 2.00 16.94 14.50
CA GLY A 259 3.18 17.31 15.28
C GLY A 259 4.26 17.99 14.44
N VAL A 260 4.49 17.55 13.20
CA VAL A 260 5.41 18.23 12.29
C VAL A 260 4.88 19.62 11.92
N SER A 261 3.62 19.72 11.49
CA SER A 261 3.05 21.02 11.10
C SER A 261 2.96 22.01 12.26
N GLN A 262 2.62 21.58 13.47
CA GLN A 262 2.40 22.48 14.61
C GLN A 262 3.64 22.75 15.46
N ARG A 263 4.61 21.83 15.50
CA ARG A 263 5.77 21.90 16.41
C ARG A 263 7.11 21.64 15.73
N GLY A 264 7.12 21.37 14.42
CA GLY A 264 8.33 20.97 13.71
C GLY A 264 8.88 19.63 14.19
N ASN A 265 8.03 18.76 14.74
CA ASN A 265 8.43 17.49 15.36
C ASN A 265 8.77 16.40 14.34
N TRP A 266 9.81 16.65 13.54
CA TRP A 266 10.31 15.71 12.53
C TRP A 266 10.86 14.44 13.16
N LYS A 267 11.49 14.53 14.33
CA LYS A 267 12.08 13.37 15.00
C LYS A 267 11.07 12.25 15.20
N ASP A 268 9.94 12.53 15.85
CA ASP A 268 8.94 11.50 16.15
C ASP A 268 8.27 10.97 14.88
N TRP A 269 8.07 11.84 13.87
CA TRP A 269 7.56 11.43 12.57
C TRP A 269 8.48 10.44 11.85
N LEU A 270 9.79 10.71 11.82
CA LEU A 270 10.75 9.80 11.22
C LEU A 270 10.83 8.48 11.99
N LEU A 271 10.86 8.53 13.33
CA LEU A 271 10.87 7.32 14.16
C LEU A 271 9.62 6.45 13.90
N PHE A 272 8.44 7.07 13.80
CA PHE A 272 7.20 6.39 13.45
C PHE A 272 7.29 5.70 12.08
N MET A 273 7.70 6.43 11.04
CA MET A 273 7.78 5.88 9.69
C MET A 273 8.82 4.77 9.55
N LEU A 274 9.99 4.92 10.20
CA LEU A 274 11.02 3.88 10.21
C LEU A 274 10.55 2.64 10.98
N LYS A 275 9.84 2.81 12.10
CA LYS A 275 9.24 1.71 12.84
C LYS A 275 8.18 0.98 12.01
N ALA A 276 7.35 1.72 11.29
CA ALA A 276 6.37 1.15 10.38
C ALA A 276 7.03 0.31 9.29
N ILE A 277 8.09 0.83 8.65
CA ILE A 277 8.85 0.10 7.62
C ILE A 277 9.51 -1.15 8.20
N GLU A 278 10.17 -1.05 9.35
CA GLU A 278 10.80 -2.19 10.04
C GLU A 278 9.77 -3.31 10.31
N TYR A 279 8.69 -2.96 11.02
CA TYR A 279 7.69 -3.91 11.48
C TYR A 279 6.98 -4.59 10.30
N THR A 280 6.54 -3.81 9.32
CA THR A 280 5.81 -4.33 8.17
C THR A 280 6.71 -5.11 7.23
N SER A 281 8.00 -4.78 7.14
CA SER A 281 8.96 -5.61 6.39
C SER A 281 9.11 -7.00 7.02
N MET A 282 9.22 -7.08 8.35
CA MET A 282 9.35 -8.35 9.06
C MET A 282 8.07 -9.21 8.98
N ILE A 283 6.89 -8.60 9.14
CA ILE A 283 5.62 -9.32 8.98
C ILE A 283 5.44 -9.82 7.55
N THR A 284 5.74 -8.98 6.56
CA THR A 284 5.64 -9.38 5.15
C THR A 284 6.59 -10.53 4.86
N PHE A 285 7.84 -10.46 5.35
CA PHE A 285 8.81 -11.54 5.23
C PHE A 285 8.30 -12.86 5.84
N GLN A 286 7.69 -12.80 7.03
CA GLN A 286 7.14 -13.97 7.69
C GLN A 286 5.96 -14.58 6.93
N LYS A 287 5.00 -13.75 6.50
CA LYS A 287 3.86 -14.17 5.67
C LYS A 287 4.33 -14.85 4.38
N ILE A 288 5.34 -14.28 3.74
CA ILE A 288 5.94 -14.87 2.54
C ILE A 288 6.49 -16.27 2.82
N ASN A 289 7.18 -16.48 3.95
CA ASN A 289 7.71 -17.79 4.33
C ASN A 289 6.60 -18.80 4.59
N GLU A 290 5.54 -18.39 5.28
CA GLU A 290 4.38 -19.23 5.57
C GLU A 290 3.65 -19.61 4.27
N ILE A 291 3.44 -18.66 3.36
CA ILE A 291 2.83 -18.91 2.04
C ILE A 291 3.64 -19.94 1.26
N VAL A 292 4.97 -19.78 1.21
CA VAL A 292 5.85 -20.71 0.50
C VAL A 292 5.81 -22.10 1.14
N SER A 293 5.92 -22.18 2.47
CA SER A 293 5.88 -23.44 3.21
C SER A 293 4.54 -24.18 3.05
N ALA A 294 3.43 -23.44 3.11
CA ALA A 294 2.09 -23.98 2.89
C ALA A 294 1.93 -24.50 1.46
N LYS A 295 2.42 -23.75 0.47
CA LYS A 295 2.39 -24.14 -0.95
C LYS A 295 3.14 -25.44 -1.19
N ASP A 296 4.37 -25.53 -0.68
CA ASP A 296 5.23 -26.71 -0.87
C ASP A 296 4.65 -27.94 -0.16
N SER A 297 4.10 -27.75 1.05
CA SER A 297 3.44 -28.82 1.80
C SER A 297 2.19 -29.36 1.09
N ILE A 298 1.35 -28.47 0.56
CA ILE A 298 0.15 -28.85 -0.21
C ILE A 298 0.54 -29.53 -1.53
N LEU A 299 1.58 -29.05 -2.22
CA LEU A 299 2.08 -29.69 -3.43
C LEU A 299 2.56 -31.12 -3.18
N GLU A 300 3.35 -31.32 -2.13
CA GLU A 300 3.84 -32.65 -1.74
C GLU A 300 2.69 -33.58 -1.34
N PHE A 301 1.69 -33.06 -0.63
CA PHE A 301 0.49 -33.81 -0.28
C PHE A 301 -0.28 -34.26 -1.53
N ILE A 302 -0.51 -33.36 -2.50
CA ILE A 302 -1.21 -33.68 -3.75
C ILE A 302 -0.44 -34.71 -4.60
N LYS A 303 0.90 -34.62 -4.64
CA LYS A 303 1.75 -35.56 -5.38
C LYS A 303 1.72 -36.98 -4.82
N LYS A 304 1.55 -37.13 -3.50
CA LYS A 304 1.49 -38.41 -2.81
C LYS A 304 0.11 -39.06 -2.83
N ASP A 305 -0.93 -38.31 -3.17
CA ASP A 305 -2.28 -38.86 -3.27
C ASP A 305 -2.38 -39.94 -4.36
N THR A 306 -3.14 -40.99 -4.07
CA THR A 306 -3.27 -42.18 -4.93
C THR A 306 -3.91 -41.86 -6.28
N ARG A 307 -4.76 -40.83 -6.34
CA ARG A 307 -5.36 -40.35 -7.58
C ARG A 307 -4.45 -39.27 -8.17
N LYS A 308 -3.76 -39.57 -9.27
CA LYS A 308 -2.83 -38.60 -9.87
C LYS A 308 -3.57 -37.37 -10.43
N VAL A 309 -3.11 -36.18 -10.06
CA VAL A 309 -3.49 -34.90 -10.66
C VAL A 309 -2.52 -34.61 -11.80
N ARG A 310 -3.01 -34.24 -12.98
CA ARG A 310 -2.13 -33.77 -14.07
C ARG A 310 -1.58 -32.39 -13.70
N SER A 311 -0.29 -32.12 -13.88
CA SER A 311 0.31 -30.79 -13.61
C SER A 311 0.01 -30.23 -12.20
N PRO A 312 0.29 -30.96 -11.11
CA PRO A 312 -0.05 -30.52 -9.75
C PRO A 312 0.64 -29.20 -9.37
N GLU A 313 1.81 -28.91 -9.93
CA GLU A 313 2.51 -27.63 -9.75
C GLU A 313 1.67 -26.45 -10.23
N ASP A 314 1.06 -26.55 -11.43
CA ASP A 314 0.26 -25.47 -12.01
C ASP A 314 -1.03 -25.26 -11.20
N LEU A 315 -1.70 -26.35 -10.79
CA LEU A 315 -2.87 -26.28 -9.91
C LEU A 315 -2.54 -25.55 -8.61
N VAL A 316 -1.49 -25.99 -7.90
CA VAL A 316 -1.12 -25.40 -6.62
C VAL A 316 -0.67 -23.95 -6.79
N ASN A 317 0.09 -23.63 -7.84
CA ASN A 317 0.46 -22.25 -8.12
C ASN A 317 -0.79 -21.37 -8.31
N THR A 318 -1.79 -21.82 -9.06
CA THR A 318 -3.07 -21.09 -9.23
C THR A 318 -3.82 -20.94 -7.90
N LEU A 319 -3.93 -22.00 -7.10
CA LEU A 319 -4.62 -21.98 -5.81
C LEU A 319 -3.98 -21.03 -4.80
N PHE A 320 -2.70 -20.73 -4.99
CA PHE A 320 -2.02 -19.78 -4.13
C PHE A 320 -2.16 -18.35 -4.64
N THR A 321 -2.38 -18.10 -5.94
CA THR A 321 -2.46 -16.71 -6.47
C THR A 321 -3.52 -15.84 -5.80
N GLN A 322 -4.56 -16.46 -5.24
CA GLN A 322 -5.62 -15.83 -4.48
C GLN A 322 -6.33 -16.88 -3.60
N PRO A 323 -6.84 -16.52 -2.40
CA PRO A 323 -7.56 -17.44 -1.53
C PRO A 323 -8.83 -18.03 -2.14
N PHE A 324 -9.56 -17.27 -2.95
CA PHE A 324 -10.81 -17.74 -3.57
C PHE A 324 -10.57 -18.08 -5.04
N THR A 325 -10.80 -19.33 -5.39
CA THR A 325 -10.64 -19.83 -6.77
C THR A 325 -11.97 -20.29 -7.36
N LYS A 326 -12.15 -20.09 -8.66
CA LYS A 326 -13.24 -20.66 -9.45
C LYS A 326 -12.72 -21.68 -10.44
N VAL A 327 -13.59 -22.59 -10.87
CA VAL A 327 -13.31 -23.51 -11.99
C VAL A 327 -12.81 -22.73 -13.21
N LYS A 328 -13.45 -21.60 -13.51
CA LYS A 328 -13.11 -20.73 -14.64
C LYS A 328 -11.65 -20.23 -14.59
N HIS A 329 -11.06 -19.98 -13.42
CA HIS A 329 -9.66 -19.53 -13.33
C HIS A 329 -8.67 -20.59 -13.85
N LEU A 330 -8.96 -21.88 -13.61
CA LEU A 330 -8.15 -22.99 -14.12
C LEU A 330 -8.38 -23.30 -15.60
N VAL A 331 -9.59 -22.97 -16.10
CA VAL A 331 -9.94 -23.12 -17.52
C VAL A 331 -9.33 -22.00 -18.34
N ASP A 332 -9.50 -20.75 -17.92
CA ASP A 332 -9.01 -19.55 -18.62
C ASP A 332 -7.48 -19.49 -18.66
N SER A 333 -6.79 -20.08 -17.67
CA SER A 333 -5.34 -20.26 -17.68
C SER A 333 -4.86 -21.39 -18.61
N GLY A 334 -5.77 -22.11 -19.26
CA GLY A 334 -5.45 -23.22 -20.16
C GLY A 334 -4.93 -24.47 -19.45
N ILE A 335 -5.01 -24.52 -18.12
CA ILE A 335 -4.43 -25.61 -17.33
C ILE A 335 -5.29 -26.86 -17.48
N TYR A 336 -6.62 -26.76 -17.39
CA TYR A 336 -7.55 -27.90 -17.40
C TYR A 336 -8.84 -27.64 -18.19
N SER A 337 -9.50 -28.71 -18.66
CA SER A 337 -10.89 -28.63 -19.09
C SER A 337 -11.82 -28.43 -17.89
N GLU A 338 -13.02 -27.86 -18.12
CA GLU A 338 -13.95 -27.49 -17.04
C GLU A 338 -14.29 -28.67 -16.10
N ASN A 339 -14.58 -29.85 -16.67
CA ASN A 339 -14.88 -31.05 -15.87
C ASN A 339 -13.68 -31.50 -15.04
N THR A 340 -12.47 -31.42 -15.60
CA THR A 340 -11.23 -31.78 -14.89
C THR A 340 -10.93 -30.81 -13.77
N ALA A 341 -11.04 -29.49 -14.03
CA ALA A 341 -10.87 -28.45 -13.01
C ALA A 341 -11.87 -28.62 -11.85
N ARG A 342 -13.14 -28.87 -12.18
CA ARG A 342 -14.19 -29.11 -11.18
C ARG A 342 -13.92 -30.37 -10.35
N ASP A 343 -13.54 -31.47 -10.97
CA ASP A 343 -13.18 -32.71 -10.28
C ASP A 343 -12.01 -32.49 -9.30
N TYR A 344 -10.93 -31.86 -9.77
CA TYR A 344 -9.76 -31.60 -8.94
C TYR A 344 -10.06 -30.67 -7.76
N LEU A 345 -10.79 -29.58 -7.99
CA LEU A 345 -11.19 -28.65 -6.93
C LEU A 345 -12.12 -29.32 -5.91
N ASN A 346 -13.11 -30.11 -6.36
CA ASN A 346 -14.00 -30.87 -5.47
C ASN A 346 -13.22 -31.85 -4.60
N ARG A 347 -12.28 -32.58 -5.20
CA ARG A 347 -11.44 -33.52 -4.48
C ARG A 347 -10.56 -32.82 -3.44
N LEU A 348 -10.03 -31.65 -3.74
CA LEU A 348 -9.28 -30.88 -2.74
C LEU A 348 -10.17 -30.40 -1.59
N CYS A 349 -11.48 -30.25 -1.81
CA CYS A 349 -12.43 -30.07 -0.71
C CYS A 349 -12.62 -31.33 0.13
N ASP A 350 -12.74 -32.50 -0.51
CA ASP A 350 -12.83 -33.79 0.19
C ASP A 350 -11.59 -34.06 1.06
N LEU A 351 -10.44 -33.54 0.63
CA LEU A 351 -9.17 -33.62 1.35
C LEU A 351 -8.93 -32.47 2.34
N HIS A 352 -9.92 -31.58 2.55
CA HIS A 352 -9.85 -30.41 3.44
C HIS A 352 -8.69 -29.44 3.14
N VAL A 353 -8.18 -29.42 1.91
CA VAL A 353 -7.26 -28.38 1.43
C VAL A 353 -8.05 -27.12 1.05
N LEU A 354 -9.22 -27.32 0.43
CA LEU A 354 -10.15 -26.27 0.05
C LEU A 354 -11.48 -26.41 0.79
N GLU A 355 -12.26 -25.34 0.82
CA GLU A 355 -13.66 -25.36 1.25
C GLU A 355 -14.56 -24.80 0.15
N LYS A 356 -15.70 -25.45 -0.11
CA LYS A 356 -16.73 -24.85 -0.99
C LYS A 356 -17.44 -23.73 -0.26
N LYS A 357 -17.45 -22.54 -0.85
CA LYS A 357 -18.24 -21.40 -0.39
C LYS A 357 -19.27 -21.00 -1.44
N GLU A 358 -20.47 -20.67 -1.00
CA GLU A 358 -21.48 -20.02 -1.81
C GLU A 358 -21.66 -18.57 -1.33
N ILE A 359 -21.44 -17.62 -2.22
CA ILE A 359 -21.57 -16.20 -1.95
C ILE A 359 -22.55 -15.64 -2.97
N GLU A 360 -23.74 -15.23 -2.52
CA GLU A 360 -24.82 -14.71 -3.38
C GLU A 360 -25.11 -15.59 -4.61
N GLY A 361 -25.26 -16.90 -4.41
CA GLY A 361 -25.57 -17.85 -5.48
C GLY A 361 -24.40 -18.20 -6.41
N ARG A 362 -23.18 -17.72 -6.12
CA ARG A 362 -21.96 -18.06 -6.86
C ARG A 362 -21.08 -18.99 -6.02
N HIS A 363 -20.53 -20.04 -6.66
CA HIS A 363 -19.66 -21.00 -6.00
C HIS A 363 -18.17 -20.65 -6.13
N TYR A 364 -17.46 -20.75 -5.02
CA TYR A 364 -16.02 -20.55 -4.89
C TYR A 364 -15.38 -21.70 -4.13
N TYR A 365 -14.08 -21.87 -4.33
CA TYR A 365 -13.23 -22.79 -3.58
C TYR A 365 -12.22 -21.95 -2.79
N LEU A 366 -12.37 -21.95 -1.46
CA LEU A 366 -11.53 -21.21 -0.53
C LEU A 366 -10.30 -22.05 -0.16
N ASN A 367 -9.10 -21.53 -0.41
CA ASN A 367 -7.85 -22.08 0.10
C ASN A 367 -7.71 -21.72 1.58
N LEU A 368 -7.96 -22.70 2.44
CA LEU A 368 -8.04 -22.51 3.89
C LEU A 368 -6.73 -22.00 4.48
N GLU A 369 -5.61 -22.58 4.08
CA GLU A 369 -4.31 -22.24 4.66
C GLU A 369 -3.82 -20.88 4.18
N LEU A 370 -3.99 -20.57 2.88
CA LEU A 370 -3.67 -19.23 2.39
C LEU A 370 -4.55 -18.17 3.04
N TYR A 371 -5.85 -18.42 3.18
CA TYR A 371 -6.77 -17.49 3.84
C TYR A 371 -6.36 -17.23 5.29
N ARG A 372 -5.99 -18.27 6.04
CA ARG A 372 -5.48 -18.16 7.42
C ARG A 372 -4.26 -17.25 7.49
N ILE A 373 -3.23 -17.54 6.67
CA ILE A 373 -1.97 -16.77 6.65
C ILE A 373 -2.21 -15.29 6.36
N LEU A 374 -3.21 -14.95 5.56
CA LEU A 374 -3.51 -13.56 5.20
C LEU A 374 -4.37 -12.82 6.22
N SER A 375 -5.19 -13.55 6.96
CA SER A 375 -6.13 -12.98 7.93
C SER A 375 -5.48 -12.62 9.26
N GLU A 376 -4.38 -13.29 9.62
CA GLU A 376 -3.52 -12.98 10.78
C GLU A 376 -2.77 -11.65 10.58
#